data_AF-A0A2M8C7A0-F1
#
_entry.id   AF-A0A2M8C7A0-F1
#
_cell.length_a   1.000
_cell.length_b   1.000
_cell.length_c   1.000
_cell.angle_alpha   90.00
_cell.angle_beta   90.00
_cell.angle_gamma   90.00
#
_symmetry.space_group_name_H-M   'P 1'
#
loop_
_entity.id
_entity.type
_entity.pdbx_description
1 polymer ?
#
loop_
_entity_poly.entity_id
_entity_poly.type
_entity_poly.pdbx_seq_one_letter_code
_entity_poly.pdbx_strand_id
1 'polypeptide(L)'
;MSKGKDLKPHIGIFGRRNNGKSSIINMLVGQDVAIVSGVAGTTTDPVKKSVEIFGVGPAIIIDTAGIDDSGDLGEKRIERTLKVISTIDLA
;
A
#
# COMPACT_ATOMS: atom_id res chain seq x y z
N MET A 1 -8.14 24.84 0.84
CA MET A 1 -9.38 24.07 0.63
C MET A 1 -9.04 22.59 0.81
N SER A 2 -9.47 21.98 1.91
CA SER A 2 -9.36 20.53 2.10
C SER A 2 -10.24 19.86 1.04
N LYS A 3 -9.64 19.14 0.08
CA LYS A 3 -10.41 18.20 -0.74
C LYS A 3 -11.09 17.27 0.26
N GLY A 4 -12.43 17.19 0.19
CA GLY A 4 -13.23 16.39 1.12
C GLY A 4 -12.57 15.02 1.33
N LYS A 5 -12.38 14.64 2.59
CA LYS A 5 -11.80 13.35 2.95
C LYS A 5 -12.64 12.28 2.25
N ASP A 6 -12.00 11.42 1.46
CA ASP A 6 -12.69 10.28 0.84
C ASP A 6 -13.44 9.54 1.95
N LEU A 7 -14.73 9.26 1.76
CA LEU A 7 -15.55 8.61 2.79
C LEU A 7 -15.09 7.17 3.06
N LYS A 8 -14.34 6.59 2.11
CA LYS A 8 -13.77 5.26 2.23
C LYS A 8 -12.54 5.27 3.16
N PRO A 9 -12.44 4.35 4.13
CA PRO A 9 -11.25 4.24 4.96
C PRO A 9 -10.02 3.90 4.11
N HIS A 10 -8.92 4.61 4.37
CA HIS A 10 -7.61 4.30 3.81
C HIS A 10 -6.87 3.32 4.71
N ILE A 11 -6.62 2.12 4.20
CA ILE A 11 -5.91 1.05 4.91
C ILE A 11 -4.54 0.90 4.26
N GLY A 12 -3.47 1.13 5.02
CA GLY A 12 -2.10 1.02 4.51
C GLY A 12 -1.45 -0.29 4.97
N ILE A 13 -0.78 -1.01 4.06
CA ILE A 13 0.03 -2.18 4.44
C ILE A 13 1.50 -1.82 4.35
N PHE A 14 2.20 -1.90 5.48
CA PHE A 14 3.59 -1.49 5.64
C PHE A 14 4.46 -2.64 6.13
N GLY A 15 5.77 -2.58 5.86
CA GLY A 15 6.73 -3.58 6.30
C GLY A 15 7.87 -3.77 5.32
N ARG A 16 8.79 -4.70 5.61
CA ARG A 16 9.98 -4.98 4.81
C ARG A 16 9.68 -5.45 3.37
N ARG A 17 10.62 -5.29 2.45
CA ARG A 17 10.53 -5.80 1.07
C ARG A 17 10.38 -7.31 1.08
N ASN A 18 9.63 -7.85 0.11
CA ASN A 18 9.43 -9.30 -0.07
C ASN A 18 8.86 -10.07 1.15
N ASN A 19 8.18 -9.37 2.07
CA ASN A 19 7.55 -9.98 3.26
C ASN A 19 6.04 -10.29 3.05
N GLY A 20 5.61 -10.47 1.80
CA GLY A 20 4.23 -10.91 1.50
C GLY A 20 3.14 -9.85 1.59
N LYS A 21 3.47 -8.55 1.68
CA LYS A 21 2.49 -7.45 1.74
C LYS A 21 1.46 -7.54 0.59
N SER A 22 1.94 -7.56 -0.65
CA SER A 22 1.08 -7.64 -1.84
C SER A 22 0.28 -8.95 -1.91
N SER A 23 0.82 -10.05 -1.37
CA SER A 23 0.10 -11.32 -1.26
C SER A 23 -1.07 -11.24 -0.26
N ILE A 24 -0.86 -10.61 0.90
CA ILE A 24 -1.93 -10.36 1.88
C ILE A 24 -3.02 -9.47 1.26
N ILE A 25 -2.63 -8.44 0.52
CA ILE A 25 -3.59 -7.59 -0.19
C ILE A 25 -4.45 -8.41 -1.15
N ASN A 26 -3.84 -9.25 -1.99
CA ASN A 26 -4.60 -10.07 -2.94
C ASN A 26 -5.55 -11.05 -2.22
N MET A 27 -5.10 -11.62 -1.10
CA MET A 27 -5.93 -12.50 -0.27
C MET A 27 -7.13 -11.76 0.34
N LEU A 28 -6.92 -10.57 0.91
CA LEU A 28 -7.98 -9.76 1.52
C LEU A 28 -9.03 -9.32 0.50
N VAL A 29 -8.60 -9.02 -0.72
CA VAL A 29 -9.48 -8.52 -1.78
C VAL A 29 -10.06 -9.67 -2.63
N GLY A 30 -9.52 -10.89 -2.51
CA GLY A 30 -9.95 -12.06 -3.26
C GLY A 30 -9.65 -11.98 -4.78
N GLN A 31 -8.72 -11.12 -5.18
CA GLN A 31 -8.33 -10.91 -6.59
C GLN A 31 -6.87 -10.45 -6.68
N ASP A 32 -6.24 -10.64 -7.85
CA ASP A 32 -4.86 -10.22 -8.09
C ASP A 32 -4.76 -8.71 -8.41
N VAL A 33 -4.95 -7.90 -7.38
CA VAL A 33 -4.89 -6.43 -7.49
C VAL A 33 -3.47 -5.90 -7.30
N ALA A 34 -2.68 -6.43 -6.39
CA ALA A 34 -1.32 -6.01 -6.12
C ALA A 34 -0.30 -6.87 -6.90
N ILE A 35 0.74 -6.22 -7.41
CA ILE A 35 1.80 -6.89 -8.18
C ILE A 35 2.68 -7.66 -7.20
N VAL A 36 2.72 -8.99 -7.36
CA VAL A 36 3.65 -9.86 -6.63
C VAL A 36 4.80 -10.21 -7.56
N SER A 37 6.03 -9.92 -7.16
CA SER A 37 7.23 -10.42 -7.86
C SER A 37 8.36 -10.67 -6.87
N GLY A 38 9.15 -11.71 -7.15
CA GLY A 38 10.30 -12.12 -6.32
C GLY A 38 11.50 -11.18 -6.42
N VAL A 39 11.46 -10.20 -7.34
CA VAL A 39 12.49 -9.16 -7.44
C VAL A 39 12.20 -8.12 -6.36
N ALA A 40 13.18 -7.85 -5.49
CA ALA A 40 13.03 -6.86 -4.45
C ALA A 40 12.67 -5.48 -5.07
N GLY A 41 11.70 -4.76 -4.49
CA GLY A 41 11.40 -3.36 -4.84
C GLY A 41 10.54 -3.20 -6.09
N THR A 42 9.61 -4.11 -6.25
CA THR A 42 8.57 -4.15 -7.27
C THR A 42 7.51 -3.07 -7.07
N THR A 43 7.18 -2.71 -5.83
CA THR A 43 6.33 -1.55 -5.53
C THR A 43 7.19 -0.28 -5.46
N THR A 44 7.21 0.49 -6.54
CA THR A 44 8.00 1.74 -6.65
C THR A 44 7.28 2.97 -6.12
N ASP A 45 5.96 2.98 -6.21
CA ASP A 45 5.11 4.06 -5.77
C ASP A 45 3.99 3.49 -4.92
N PRO A 46 3.56 4.19 -3.85
CA PRO A 46 2.37 3.79 -3.12
C PRO A 46 1.17 3.71 -4.07
N VAL A 47 0.62 2.50 -4.24
CA VAL A 47 -0.50 2.28 -5.16
C VAL A 47 -1.79 2.26 -4.35
N LYS A 48 -2.67 3.23 -4.63
CA LYS A 48 -4.02 3.26 -4.07
C LYS A 48 -4.96 2.41 -4.91
N LYS A 49 -5.71 1.53 -4.28
CA LYS A 49 -6.69 0.66 -4.94
C LYS A 49 -8.01 0.72 -4.20
N SER A 50 -9.07 1.14 -4.90
CA SER A 50 -10.43 1.01 -4.37
C SER A 50 -10.83 -0.45 -4.46
N VAL A 51 -11.24 -1.01 -3.34
CA VAL A 51 -11.60 -2.43 -3.22
C VAL A 51 -12.87 -2.58 -2.39
N GLU A 52 -13.53 -3.72 -2.56
CA GLU A 52 -14.57 -4.18 -1.65
C GLU A 52 -13.97 -5.28 -0.78
N ILE A 53 -13.92 -5.08 0.54
CA ILE A 53 -13.41 -6.09 1.47
C ILE A 53 -14.60 -6.85 2.05
N PHE A 54 -14.60 -8.17 1.90
CA PHE A 54 -15.68 -9.01 2.41
C PHE A 54 -15.88 -8.81 3.92
N GLY A 55 -17.12 -8.51 4.33
CA GLY A 55 -17.48 -8.27 5.72
C GLY A 55 -17.10 -6.89 6.29
N VAL A 56 -16.39 -6.05 5.53
CA VAL A 56 -16.00 -4.69 5.94
C VAL A 56 -16.68 -3.64 5.05
N GLY A 57 -16.74 -3.87 3.75
CA GLY A 57 -17.30 -2.93 2.78
C GLY A 57 -16.23 -2.22 1.92
N PRO A 58 -16.57 -1.07 1.31
CA PRO A 58 -15.68 -0.37 0.40
C PRO A 58 -14.52 0.29 1.15
N ALA A 59 -13.29 0.06 0.69
CA ALA A 59 -12.08 0.61 1.28
C ALA A 59 -11.07 1.03 0.20
N ILE A 60 -10.10 1.85 0.60
CA ILE A 60 -8.90 2.13 -0.21
C ILE A 60 -7.72 1.39 0.41
N ILE A 61 -7.22 0.36 -0.26
CA ILE A 61 -5.95 -0.28 0.12
C ILE A 61 -4.80 0.54 -0.47
N ILE A 62 -3.77 0.77 0.33
CA ILE A 62 -2.55 1.41 -0.10
C ILE A 62 -1.39 0.42 0.06
N ASP A 63 -0.93 -0.12 -1.07
CA ASP A 63 0.27 -0.96 -1.14
C ASP A 63 1.50 -0.06 -1.16
N THR A 64 2.51 -0.36 -0.33
CA THR A 64 3.68 0.49 -0.13
C THR A 64 4.98 -0.24 -0.41
N ALA A 65 6.01 0.54 -0.76
CA ALA A 65 7.36 0.01 -0.86
C ALA A 65 7.83 -0.48 0.52
N GLY A 66 8.80 -1.41 0.54
CA GLY A 66 9.39 -1.79 1.80
C GLY A 66 10.23 -0.69 2.40
N ILE A 67 10.15 -0.51 3.72
CA ILE A 67 10.85 0.56 4.45
C ILE A 67 12.36 0.30 4.62
N ASP A 68 12.82 -0.88 4.22
CA ASP A 68 14.22 -1.35 4.23
C ASP A 68 14.85 -1.33 2.82
N ASP A 69 14.31 -0.52 1.90
CA ASP A 69 14.95 -0.27 0.61
C ASP A 69 16.25 0.55 0.78
N SER A 70 17.17 0.45 -0.18
CA SER A 70 18.51 1.03 -0.08
C SER A 70 18.96 1.64 -1.41
N GLY A 71 19.86 2.62 -1.35
CA GLY A 71 20.36 3.38 -2.50
C GLY A 71 19.44 4.53 -2.92
N ASP A 72 19.89 5.38 -3.83
CA ASP A 72 19.22 6.64 -4.21
C ASP A 72 17.75 6.47 -4.62
N LEU A 73 17.43 5.35 -5.28
CA LEU A 73 16.07 5.03 -5.67
C LEU A 73 15.24 4.51 -4.48
N GLY A 74 15.84 3.70 -3.61
CA GLY A 74 15.21 3.16 -2.42
C GLY A 74 14.82 4.27 -1.43
N GLU A 75 15.70 5.24 -1.21
CA GLU A 75 15.42 6.39 -0.34
C GLU A 75 14.19 7.19 -0.82
N LYS A 76 14.08 7.45 -2.13
CA LYS A 76 12.91 8.11 -2.72
C LYS A 76 11.62 7.31 -2.52
N ARG A 77 11.69 5.98 -2.56
CA ARG A 77 10.53 5.09 -2.32
C ARG A 77 10.11 5.09 -0.86
N ILE A 78 11.08 5.09 0.06
CA ILE A 78 10.83 5.23 1.49
C ILE A 78 10.18 6.59 1.77
N GLU A 79 10.73 7.67 1.22
CA GLU A 79 10.16 9.03 1.37
C GLU A 79 8.70 9.09 0.91
N ARG A 80 8.38 8.49 -0.25
CA ARG A 80 7.00 8.39 -0.75
C ARG A 80 6.10 7.57 0.17
N THR A 81 6.61 6.45 0.69
CA THR A 81 5.87 5.60 1.64
C THR A 81 5.55 6.36 2.93
N LEU A 82 6.51 7.11 3.47
CA LEU A 82 6.31 7.92 4.67
C LEU A 82 5.30 9.04 4.46
N LYS A 83 5.29 9.71 3.29
CA LYS A 83 4.31 10.76 2.97
C LYS A 83 2.86 10.27 3.04
N VAL A 84 2.63 9.00 2.70
CA VAL A 84 1.29 8.41 2.67
C VAL A 84 0.73 8.13 4.07
N ILE A 85 1.58 7.94 5.09
CA ILE A 85 1.15 7.66 6.48
C ILE A 85 0.14 8.70 6.98
N SER A 86 0.35 9.98 6.64
CA SER A 86 -0.55 11.08 7.00
C SER A 86 -1.99 10.94 6.50
N THR A 87 -2.21 10.06 5.51
CA THR A 87 -3.52 9.82 4.87
C THR A 87 -4.17 8.50 5.28
N ILE A 88 -3.48 7.70 6.11
CA ILE A 88 -3.94 6.37 6.54
C ILE A 88 -4.90 6.49 7.72
N ASP A 89 -6.01 5.76 7.65
CA ASP A 89 -6.98 5.61 8.73
C ASP A 89 -6.71 4.33 9.57
N LEU A 90 -6.12 3.27 8.97
CA LEU A 90 -5.75 1.99 9.60
C LEU A 90 -4.50 1.36 8.97
N ALA A 91 -3.62 0.72 9.76
CA ALA A 91 -2.42 0.02 9.28
C ALA A 91 -2.16 -1.31 10.00
#